data_AF-C8WYN5-F1
#
_entry.id   AF-C8WYN5-F1
#
_cell.length_a   1.000
_cell.length_b   1.000
_cell.length_c   1.000
_cell.angle_alpha   90.00
_cell.angle_beta   90.00
_cell.angle_gamma   90.00
#
_symmetry.space_group_name_H-M   'P 1'
#
loop_
_entity.id
_entity.type
_entity.pdbx_description
1 polymer ?
#
loop_
_entity_poly.entity_id
_entity_poly.type
_entity_poly.pdbx_seq_one_letter_code
_entity_poly.pdbx_strand_id
1 'polypeptide(L)'
;MAVLFPAYQIVREMSLSLDVGVHNVEAMLQRAYQRAYGAEMLDRERMRLALDGKRIYRFGQPVTLPVDEARRQVAERIRAGVVQHWGRAISTVARVFLAGGGAALLGAYLAQPPLVAEMVPDPQGANARGFYKLGRFAETA
;
A
#
# COMPACT_ATOMS: atom_id res chain seq x y z
N MET A 1 32.75 -10.40 -1.91
CA MET A 1 31.70 -11.38 -1.53
C MET A 1 30.71 -11.44 -2.68
N ALA A 2 30.66 -12.55 -3.41
CA ALA A 2 29.76 -12.69 -4.56
C ALA A 2 28.30 -12.72 -4.07
N VAL A 3 27.45 -11.87 -4.63
CA VAL A 3 26.00 -11.89 -4.34
C VAL A 3 25.43 -13.06 -5.14
N LEU A 4 25.23 -14.22 -4.50
CA LEU A 4 24.46 -15.29 -5.11
C LEU A 4 22.98 -14.88 -5.10
N PHE A 5 22.40 -14.61 -6.26
CA PHE A 5 20.96 -14.56 -6.39
C PHE A 5 20.42 -16.00 -6.35
N PRO A 6 19.56 -16.36 -5.38
CA PRO A 6 18.90 -17.66 -5.42
C PRO A 6 18.10 -17.76 -6.71
N ALA A 7 18.06 -18.95 -7.32
CA ALA A 7 17.20 -19.20 -8.47
C ALA A 7 15.74 -18.91 -8.06
N TYR A 8 15.13 -17.91 -8.69
CA TYR A 8 13.72 -17.60 -8.52
C TYR A 8 13.00 -17.77 -9.86
N GLN A 9 11.74 -18.19 -9.79
CA GLN A 9 10.86 -18.28 -10.94
C GLN A 9 9.68 -17.34 -10.72
N ILE A 10 9.40 -16.49 -11.71
CA ILE A 10 8.19 -15.67 -11.73
C ILE A 10 7.03 -16.56 -12.19
N VAL A 11 6.03 -16.74 -11.34
CA VAL A 11 4.76 -17.40 -11.68
C VAL A 11 3.84 -16.35 -12.29
N ARG A 12 3.87 -16.22 -13.63
CA ARG A 12 3.19 -15.13 -14.36
C ARG A 12 1.68 -15.18 -14.19
N GLU A 13 1.12 -16.38 -14.10
CA GLU A 13 -0.31 -16.65 -13.95
C GLU A 13 -0.86 -16.19 -12.60
N MET A 14 0.02 -15.99 -11.60
CA MET A 14 -0.32 -15.50 -10.26
C MET A 14 0.09 -14.04 -10.05
N SER A 15 0.62 -13.38 -11.08
CA SER A 15 1.05 -11.98 -11.05
C SER A 15 -0.07 -11.08 -11.59
N LEU A 16 -0.38 -10.00 -10.87
CA LEU A 16 -1.44 -9.07 -11.27
C LEU A 16 -1.08 -7.62 -10.97
N SER A 17 -1.80 -6.70 -11.64
CA SER A 17 -1.81 -5.27 -11.35
C SER A 17 -3.24 -4.86 -11.03
N LEU A 18 -3.47 -4.26 -9.87
CA LEU A 18 -4.77 -3.72 -9.47
C LEU A 18 -4.76 -2.20 -9.59
N ASP A 19 -5.82 -1.63 -10.17
CA ASP A 19 -6.06 -0.18 -10.14
C ASP A 19 -6.72 0.23 -8.82
N VAL A 20 -5.97 0.04 -7.73
CA VAL A 20 -6.35 0.47 -6.37
C VAL A 20 -5.11 0.77 -5.54
N GLY A 21 -5.14 1.86 -4.77
CA GLY A 21 -4.04 2.26 -3.88
C GLY A 21 -4.35 3.50 -3.06
N VAL A 22 -3.29 4.18 -2.60
CA VAL A 22 -3.38 5.36 -1.71
C VAL A 22 -4.25 6.48 -2.29
N HIS A 23 -4.22 6.68 -3.61
CA HIS A 23 -5.04 7.68 -4.29
C HIS A 23 -6.55 7.46 -4.05
N ASN A 24 -7.01 6.21 -3.83
CA ASN A 24 -8.40 5.96 -3.48
C ASN A 24 -8.74 6.38 -2.05
N VAL A 25 -7.79 6.25 -1.12
CA VAL A 25 -7.93 6.76 0.26
C VAL A 25 -8.11 8.28 0.20
N GLU A 26 -7.20 8.97 -0.50
CA GLU A 26 -7.26 10.43 -0.69
C GLU A 26 -8.60 10.85 -1.30
N ALA A 27 -9.06 10.17 -2.35
CA ALA A 27 -10.33 10.46 -2.98
C ALA A 27 -11.54 10.26 -2.03
N MET A 28 -11.50 9.23 -1.17
CA MET A 28 -12.53 9.01 -0.15
C MET A 28 -12.55 10.11 0.91
N LEU A 29 -11.38 10.53 1.37
CA LEU A 29 -11.21 11.61 2.34
C LEU A 29 -11.66 12.95 1.76
N GLN A 30 -11.29 13.24 0.51
CA GLN A 30 -11.74 14.43 -0.21
C GLN A 30 -13.28 14.47 -0.31
N ARG A 31 -13.92 13.34 -0.67
CA ARG A 31 -15.38 13.26 -0.70
C ARG A 31 -16.00 13.41 0.69
N ALA A 32 -15.39 12.86 1.73
CA ALA A 32 -15.87 13.02 3.10
C ALA A 32 -15.79 14.47 3.57
N TYR A 33 -14.68 15.16 3.27
CA TYR A 33 -14.50 16.57 3.54
C TYR A 33 -15.56 17.43 2.82
N GLN A 34 -15.79 17.17 1.54
CA GLN A 34 -16.79 17.91 0.76
C GLN A 34 -18.22 17.69 1.26
N ARG A 35 -18.57 16.48 1.68
CA ARG A 35 -19.89 16.22 2.29
C ARG A 35 -20.10 17.01 3.58
N ALA A 36 -19.04 17.24 4.35
CA ALA A 36 -19.12 17.98 5.61
C ALA A 36 -19.04 19.51 5.41
N TYR A 37 -18.31 19.99 4.40
CA TYR A 37 -17.95 21.41 4.29
C TYR A 37 -18.25 22.04 2.90
N GLY A 38 -19.00 21.35 2.04
CA GLY A 38 -19.42 21.85 0.73
C GLY A 38 -18.37 21.63 -0.37
N ALA A 39 -18.29 22.55 -1.33
CA ALA A 39 -17.42 22.41 -2.50
C ALA A 39 -15.91 22.65 -2.22
N GLU A 40 -15.54 22.89 -0.97
CA GLU A 40 -14.14 23.15 -0.58
C GLU A 40 -13.26 21.92 -0.82
N MET A 41 -12.06 22.14 -1.36
CA MET A 41 -11.06 21.10 -1.57
C MET A 41 -10.17 20.95 -0.33
N LEU A 42 -9.84 19.71 0.03
CA LEU A 42 -8.81 19.45 1.01
C LEU A 42 -7.46 19.59 0.30
N ASP A 43 -6.68 20.60 0.65
CA ASP A 43 -5.37 20.78 0.05
C ASP A 43 -4.41 19.63 0.39
N ARG A 44 -3.33 19.52 -0.38
CA ARG A 44 -2.36 18.43 -0.28
C ARG A 44 -1.72 18.33 1.10
N GLU A 45 -1.45 19.47 1.75
CA GLU A 45 -0.78 19.46 3.05
C GLU A 45 -1.75 19.01 4.14
N ARG A 46 -3.00 19.50 4.12
CA ARG A 46 -4.03 19.01 5.05
C ARG A 46 -4.36 17.53 4.83
N MET A 47 -4.39 17.06 3.58
CA MET A 47 -4.54 15.64 3.27
C MET A 47 -3.39 14.82 3.89
N ARG A 48 -2.14 15.25 3.66
CA ARG A 48 -0.95 14.60 4.23
C ARG A 48 -1.00 14.57 5.75
N LEU A 49 -1.32 15.70 6.39
CA LEU A 49 -1.46 15.79 7.85
C LEU A 49 -2.55 14.85 8.37
N ALA A 50 -3.72 14.79 7.71
CA ALA A 50 -4.78 13.87 8.09
C ALA A 50 -4.35 12.40 7.97
N LEU A 51 -3.65 12.04 6.89
CA LEU A 51 -3.09 10.69 6.72
C LEU A 51 -2.01 10.39 7.77
N ASP A 52 -1.22 11.37 8.20
CA ASP A 52 -0.25 11.20 9.29
C ASP A 52 -0.90 11.18 10.69
N GLY A 53 -2.24 11.18 10.77
CA GLY A 53 -3.00 11.19 12.03
C GLY A 53 -2.90 12.53 12.78
N LYS A 54 -2.47 13.59 12.10
CA LYS A 54 -2.40 14.94 12.68
C LYS A 54 -3.76 15.63 12.58
N ARG A 55 -4.05 16.48 13.57
CA ARG A 55 -5.24 17.31 13.54
C ARG A 55 -5.12 18.36 12.44
N ILE A 56 -6.20 18.54 11.70
CA ILE A 56 -6.36 19.65 10.76
C ILE A 56 -7.55 20.50 11.21
N TYR A 57 -7.54 21.77 10.82
CA TYR A 57 -8.53 22.75 11.27
C TYR A 57 -9.11 23.53 10.11
N ARG A 58 -10.36 23.96 10.28
CA ARG A 58 -11.09 24.84 9.37
C ARG A 58 -11.71 25.97 10.20
N PHE A 59 -11.30 27.21 9.95
CA PHE A 59 -11.73 28.39 10.72
C PHE A 59 -11.62 28.20 12.25
N GLY A 60 -10.50 27.62 12.69
CA GLY A 60 -10.25 27.32 14.11
C GLY A 60 -11.00 26.09 14.66
N GLN A 61 -11.90 25.47 13.89
CA GLN A 61 -12.62 24.27 14.30
C GLN A 61 -11.89 23.00 13.84
N PRO A 62 -11.77 21.96 14.69
CA PRO A 62 -11.16 20.71 14.29
C PRO A 62 -12.01 20.01 13.22
N VAL A 63 -11.34 19.41 12.25
CA VAL A 63 -11.97 18.61 11.21
C VAL A 63 -11.77 17.13 11.52
N THR A 64 -12.85 16.36 11.44
CA THR A 64 -12.83 14.90 11.62
C THR A 64 -13.01 14.23 10.27
N LEU A 65 -12.09 13.32 9.92
CA LEU A 65 -12.12 12.56 8.68
C LEU A 65 -12.08 11.05 8.96
N PRO A 66 -12.76 10.21 8.16
CA PRO A 66 -12.81 8.76 8.35
C PRO A 66 -11.56 8.07 7.79
N VAL A 67 -10.37 8.42 8.31
CA VAL A 67 -9.07 7.94 7.78
C VAL A 67 -8.93 6.42 7.88
N ASP A 68 -9.19 5.84 9.04
CA ASP A 68 -9.03 4.41 9.25
C ASP A 68 -10.04 3.58 8.45
N GLU A 69 -11.27 4.07 8.34
CA GLU A 69 -12.28 3.42 7.50
C GLU A 69 -11.90 3.47 6.02
N ALA A 70 -11.39 4.62 5.53
CA ALA A 70 -10.92 4.73 4.15
C ALA A 70 -9.73 3.79 3.86
N ARG A 71 -8.77 3.70 4.79
CA ARG A 71 -7.64 2.75 4.68
C ARG A 71 -8.12 1.30 4.66
N ARG A 72 -9.03 0.94 5.57
CA ARG A 72 -9.61 -0.40 5.65
C ARG A 72 -10.30 -0.77 4.35
N GLN A 73 -11.19 0.08 3.83
CA GLN A 73 -11.90 -0.22 2.57
C GLN A 73 -10.96 -0.40 1.38
N VAL A 74 -9.90 0.41 1.28
CA VAL A 74 -8.91 0.27 0.20
C VAL A 74 -8.07 -1.00 0.37
N ALA A 75 -7.62 -1.31 1.58
CA ALA A 75 -6.89 -2.54 1.87
C ALA A 75 -7.74 -3.78 1.58
N GLU A 76 -9.03 -3.77 1.93
CA GLU A 76 -9.96 -4.85 1.63
C GLU A 76 -10.16 -5.06 0.13
N ARG A 77 -10.24 -3.98 -0.66
CA ARG A 77 -10.29 -4.08 -2.12
C ARG A 77 -9.03 -4.72 -2.72
N ILE A 78 -7.85 -4.34 -2.21
CA ILE A 78 -6.58 -4.95 -2.62
C ILE A 78 -6.57 -6.44 -2.25
N ARG A 79 -6.89 -6.77 -1.00
CA ARG A 79 -6.93 -8.14 -0.47
C ARG A 79 -7.90 -9.01 -1.27
N ALA A 80 -9.10 -8.51 -1.53
CA ALA A 80 -10.10 -9.22 -2.33
C ALA A 80 -9.60 -9.51 -3.75
N GLY A 81 -8.96 -8.52 -4.40
CA GLY A 81 -8.38 -8.73 -5.74
C GLY A 81 -7.28 -9.79 -5.76
N VAL A 82 -6.38 -9.78 -4.76
CA VAL A 82 -5.31 -10.79 -4.61
C VAL A 82 -5.91 -12.17 -4.34
N VAL A 83 -6.83 -12.29 -3.38
CA VAL A 83 -7.47 -13.57 -3.02
C VAL A 83 -8.25 -14.14 -4.20
N GLN A 84 -8.98 -13.31 -4.93
CA GLN A 84 -9.73 -13.72 -6.12
C GLN A 84 -8.78 -14.26 -7.20
N HIS A 85 -7.65 -13.59 -7.43
CA HIS A 85 -6.69 -13.98 -8.46
C HIS A 85 -5.92 -15.25 -8.09
N TRP A 86 -5.42 -15.34 -6.86
CA TRP A 86 -4.67 -16.51 -6.39
C TRP A 86 -5.57 -17.72 -6.15
N GLY A 87 -6.83 -17.52 -5.79
CA GLY A 87 -7.79 -18.59 -5.55
C GLY A 87 -7.25 -19.61 -4.55
N ARG A 88 -7.19 -20.89 -4.96
CA ARG A 88 -6.69 -21.98 -4.11
C ARG A 88 -5.18 -21.94 -3.88
N ALA A 89 -4.42 -21.29 -4.76
CA ALA A 89 -2.97 -21.19 -4.63
C ALA A 89 -2.54 -20.40 -3.38
N ILE A 90 -3.43 -19.60 -2.80
CA ILE A 90 -3.15 -18.92 -1.53
C ILE A 90 -2.72 -19.87 -0.41
N SER A 91 -3.22 -21.12 -0.43
CA SER A 91 -2.88 -22.16 0.56
C SER A 91 -1.43 -22.66 0.46
N THR A 92 -0.75 -22.39 -0.65
CA THR A 92 0.65 -22.78 -0.88
C THR A 92 1.62 -21.62 -0.66
N VAL A 93 1.11 -20.41 -0.41
CA VAL A 93 1.93 -19.21 -0.18
C VAL A 93 2.49 -19.23 1.23
N ALA A 94 3.81 -19.40 1.34
CA ALA A 94 4.48 -19.42 2.65
C ALA A 94 4.50 -18.04 3.33
N ARG A 95 4.72 -16.97 2.55
CA ARG A 95 4.79 -15.59 3.05
C ARG A 95 4.38 -14.59 1.98
N VAL A 96 3.83 -13.46 2.43
CA VAL A 96 3.57 -12.30 1.59
C VAL A 96 4.41 -11.13 2.08
N PHE A 97 5.13 -10.46 1.18
CA PHE A 97 5.92 -9.28 1.50
C PHE A 97 5.25 -8.03 0.95
N LEU A 98 5.03 -7.03 1.80
CA LEU A 98 4.48 -5.73 1.41
C LEU A 98 5.62 -4.73 1.17
N ALA A 99 5.60 -4.12 -0.03
CA ALA A 99 6.55 -3.10 -0.46
C ALA A 99 5.83 -1.89 -1.09
N GLY A 100 6.59 -0.83 -1.36
CA GLY A 100 6.09 0.44 -1.90
C GLY A 100 5.55 1.40 -0.82
N GLY A 101 5.34 2.65 -1.20
CA GLY A 101 4.87 3.69 -0.27
C GLY A 101 3.50 3.41 0.36
N GLY A 102 2.63 2.70 -0.35
CA GLY A 102 1.31 2.29 0.16
C GLY A 102 1.39 1.31 1.33
N ALA A 103 2.47 0.54 1.47
CA ALA A 103 2.64 -0.41 2.56
C ALA A 103 2.68 0.27 3.93
N ALA A 104 3.28 1.46 4.04
CA ALA A 104 3.29 2.23 5.29
C ALA A 104 1.89 2.69 5.72
N LEU A 105 1.00 2.96 4.75
CA LEU A 105 -0.36 3.46 5.00
C LEU A 105 -1.38 2.33 5.22
N LEU A 106 -1.24 1.23 4.47
CA LEU A 106 -2.22 0.17 4.37
C LEU A 106 -1.75 -1.15 5.02
N GLY A 107 -0.47 -1.26 5.37
CA GLY A 107 0.16 -2.52 5.77
C GLY A 107 -0.54 -3.22 6.93
N ALA A 108 -0.92 -2.47 7.97
CA ALA A 108 -1.66 -3.02 9.12
C ALA A 108 -3.03 -3.62 8.74
N TYR A 109 -3.66 -3.10 7.69
CA TYR A 109 -4.95 -3.59 7.18
C TYR A 109 -4.77 -4.72 6.15
N LEU A 110 -3.65 -4.75 5.43
CA LEU A 110 -3.30 -5.81 4.48
C LEU A 110 -2.77 -7.07 5.17
N ALA A 111 -2.14 -6.93 6.34
CA ALA A 111 -1.63 -8.02 7.18
C ALA A 111 -2.76 -8.67 8.00
N GLN A 112 -3.79 -9.17 7.30
CA GLN A 112 -4.96 -9.81 7.89
C GLN A 112 -5.26 -11.13 7.15
N PRO A 113 -5.84 -12.15 7.83
CA PRO A 113 -6.23 -13.39 7.19
C PRO A 113 -7.08 -13.17 5.91
N PRO A 114 -6.88 -13.99 4.86
CA PRO A 114 -6.00 -15.15 4.77
C PRO A 114 -4.54 -14.83 4.41
N LEU A 115 -4.17 -13.54 4.29
CA LEU A 115 -2.83 -13.14 3.91
C LEU A 115 -1.98 -12.91 5.17
N VAL A 116 -1.03 -13.80 5.43
CA VAL A 116 0.03 -13.54 6.41
C VAL A 116 1.09 -12.69 5.72
N ALA A 117 0.88 -11.37 5.78
CA ALA A 117 1.74 -10.39 5.12
C ALA A 117 2.64 -9.66 6.11
N GLU A 118 3.92 -9.52 5.77
CA GLU A 118 4.90 -8.76 6.53
C GLU A 118 5.44 -7.60 5.69
N MET A 119 5.63 -6.44 6.33
CA MET A 119 6.20 -5.27 5.68
C MET A 119 7.72 -5.39 5.66
N VAL A 120 8.33 -5.15 4.50
CA VAL A 120 9.79 -5.15 4.39
C VAL A 120 10.39 -3.92 5.11
N PRO A 121 11.64 -3.98 5.63
CA PRO A 121 12.20 -2.93 6.50
C PRO A 121 12.21 -1.51 5.94
N ASP A 122 12.45 -1.37 4.63
CA ASP A 122 12.18 -0.11 3.92
C ASP A 122 11.36 -0.44 2.66
N PRO A 123 10.04 -0.27 2.73
CA PRO A 123 9.16 -0.65 1.64
C PRO A 123 9.30 0.30 0.44
N GLN A 124 9.57 1.59 0.65
CA GLN A 124 9.68 2.55 -0.46
C GLN A 124 10.93 2.30 -1.30
N GLY A 125 12.07 2.03 -0.65
CA GLY A 125 13.32 1.74 -1.35
C GLY A 125 13.47 0.29 -1.85
N ALA A 126 12.51 -0.60 -1.57
CA ALA A 126 12.67 -2.04 -1.81
C ALA A 126 12.99 -2.38 -3.26
N ASN A 127 12.23 -1.81 -4.21
CA ASN A 127 12.44 -2.06 -5.64
C ASN A 127 13.77 -1.48 -6.13
N ALA A 128 14.10 -0.23 -5.74
CA ALA A 128 15.34 0.42 -6.12
C ALA A 128 16.58 -0.37 -5.65
N ARG A 129 16.55 -0.89 -4.42
CA ARG A 129 17.60 -1.78 -3.90
C ARG A 129 17.69 -3.09 -4.68
N GLY A 130 16.55 -3.68 -5.05
CA GLY A 130 16.51 -4.89 -5.87
C GLY A 130 17.20 -4.66 -7.22
N PHE A 131 16.83 -3.57 -7.91
CA PHE A 131 17.45 -3.20 -9.18
C PHE A 131 18.94 -2.90 -9.06
N TYR A 132 19.37 -2.18 -8.02
CA TYR A 132 20.79 -1.91 -7.78
C TYR A 132 21.60 -3.21 -7.62
N LYS A 133 21.13 -4.14 -6.78
CA LYS A 133 21.80 -5.44 -6.58
C LYS A 133 21.86 -6.26 -7.86
N LEU A 134 20.78 -6.26 -8.64
CA LEU A 134 20.72 -6.99 -9.91
C LEU A 134 21.70 -6.41 -10.94
N GLY A 135 21.76 -5.09 -11.08
CA GLY A 135 22.73 -4.43 -11.96
C GLY A 135 24.18 -4.72 -11.55
N ARG A 136 24.47 -4.62 -10.24
CA ARG A 136 25.78 -4.98 -9.69
C ARG A 136 26.19 -6.43 -9.94
N PHE A 137 25.24 -7.36 -9.89
CA PHE A 137 25.49 -8.76 -10.21
C PHE A 137 25.80 -8.93 -11.70
N ALA A 138 25.00 -8.32 -12.58
CA ALA A 138 25.22 -8.38 -14.03
C ALA A 138 26.57 -7.77 -14.48
N GLU A 139 27.11 -6.79 -13.75
CA GLU A 139 28.45 -6.24 -14.00
C GLU A 139 29.61 -7.15 -13.55
N THR A 140 29.35 -8.13 -12.68
CA THR A 140 30.37 -8.97 -12.04
C THR A 140 30.26 -10.46 -12.38
N ALA A 141 29.24 -10.84 -13.14
CA ALA A 141 29.02 -12.17 -13.71
C ALA A 141 29.56 -12.24 -15.14
#